data_AF-A0A958XUQ7-F1
#
_entry.id   AF-A0A958XUQ7-F1
#
_cell.length_a   1.000
_cell.length_b   1.000
_cell.length_c   1.000
_cell.angle_alpha   90.00
_cell.angle_beta   90.00
_cell.angle_gamma   90.00
#
_symmetry.space_group_name_H-M   'P 1'
#
loop_
_entity.id
_entity.type
_entity.pdbx_description
1 polymer ?
#
loop_
_entity_poly.entity_id
_entity_poly.type
_entity_poly.pdbx_seq_one_letter_code
_entity_poly.pdbx_strand_id
1 'polypeptide(L)'
;MMILRAALLDMYNGESNRGIPMLKNILHRYADVMEFDHFDVRGKCEVPDLSYDIYIFSGGPGDPLESGGKWQEPFFGLIGKLWQWNLRNEQKKHVLFICHSFQMACHHFGIGEVTQRYKMSFGTYPVHKTHWGKEEPLFDQLPDPFYIADFRRYQVVNPNHDRLNAMGAHILCLEKLRPHMHYERAIMAIRFSPEIVGTQFHPEADPEGLLSYFMEEERRDAIVEEHGSSRYDRMIRDLANPMKIRRTFDSVIPGFLENAIEQLSMELV
;
A
#
# COMPACT_ATOMS: atom_id res chain seq x y z
N MET A 1 29.38 -5.51 -7.14
CA MET A 1 28.16 -4.68 -7.23
C MET A 1 27.83 -4.24 -5.82
N MET A 2 27.53 -2.97 -5.58
CA MET A 2 26.99 -2.58 -4.27
C MET A 2 25.59 -3.19 -4.14
N ILE A 3 25.30 -3.77 -2.97
CA ILE A 3 24.00 -4.35 -2.67
C ILE A 3 23.10 -3.19 -2.22
N LEU A 4 21.92 -3.06 -2.85
CA LEU A 4 20.94 -2.04 -2.47
C LEU A 4 20.35 -2.35 -1.10
N ARG A 5 19.96 -1.32 -0.34
CA ARG A 5 19.41 -1.51 1.00
C ARG A 5 17.95 -1.10 1.05
N ALA A 6 17.08 -1.99 1.50
CA ALA A 6 15.66 -1.70 1.71
C ALA A 6 15.28 -1.68 3.20
N ALA A 7 14.36 -0.79 3.56
CA ALA A 7 13.75 -0.75 4.89
C ALA A 7 12.29 -1.16 4.80
N LEU A 8 11.90 -2.22 5.53
CA LEU A 8 10.51 -2.62 5.74
C LEU A 8 10.00 -2.04 7.06
N LEU A 9 9.10 -1.06 6.96
CA LEU A 9 8.51 -0.38 8.11
C LEU A 9 7.19 -1.03 8.49
N ASP A 10 7.18 -1.64 9.67
CA ASP A 10 6.05 -2.40 10.21
C ASP A 10 5.13 -1.54 11.07
N MET A 11 3.89 -1.41 10.61
CA MET A 11 2.85 -0.60 11.24
C MET A 11 1.80 -1.46 11.97
N TYR A 12 2.06 -2.76 12.21
CA TYR A 12 1.11 -3.67 12.86
C TYR A 12 1.11 -3.62 14.39
N ASN A 13 2.04 -2.90 15.02
CA ASN A 13 2.02 -2.68 16.48
C ASN A 13 2.01 -3.99 17.30
N GLY A 14 2.77 -4.99 16.85
CA GLY A 14 2.82 -6.32 17.48
C GLY A 14 1.59 -7.20 17.23
N GLU A 15 0.58 -6.74 16.47
CA GLU A 15 -0.56 -7.57 16.11
C GLU A 15 -0.19 -8.64 15.07
N SER A 16 -0.74 -9.84 15.26
CA SER A 16 -0.58 -10.95 14.31
C SER A 16 -1.18 -10.58 12.95
N ASN A 17 -0.41 -10.79 11.89
CA ASN A 17 -0.79 -10.41 10.56
C ASN A 17 -0.14 -11.28 9.48
N ARG A 18 -0.69 -11.21 8.27
CA ARG A 18 -0.16 -11.90 7.08
C ARG A 18 0.64 -10.99 6.16
N GLY A 19 0.52 -9.66 6.34
CA GLY A 19 1.16 -8.68 5.48
C GLY A 19 2.68 -8.67 5.62
N ILE A 20 3.20 -8.57 6.85
CA ILE A 20 4.65 -8.50 7.12
C ILE A 20 5.38 -9.79 6.69
N PRO A 21 4.91 -11.02 7.05
CA PRO A 21 5.54 -12.23 6.53
C PRO A 21 5.57 -12.27 5.00
N MET A 22 4.48 -11.84 4.33
CA MET A 22 4.44 -11.83 2.88
C MET A 22 5.38 -10.77 2.28
N LEU A 23 5.41 -9.56 2.81
CA LEU A 23 6.36 -8.53 2.39
C LEU A 23 7.81 -8.99 2.52
N LYS A 24 8.15 -9.67 3.63
CA LYS A 24 9.46 -10.32 3.80
C LYS A 24 9.70 -11.36 2.71
N ASN A 25 8.75 -12.24 2.42
CA ASN A 25 8.90 -13.23 1.34
C ASN A 25 9.12 -12.56 -0.02
N ILE A 26 8.39 -11.48 -0.32
CA ILE A 26 8.55 -10.72 -1.56
C ILE A 26 9.96 -10.14 -1.65
N LEU A 27 10.45 -9.49 -0.59
CA LEU A 27 11.78 -8.88 -0.53
C LEU A 27 12.90 -9.92 -0.67
N HIS A 28 12.76 -11.10 -0.05
CA HIS A 28 13.76 -12.18 -0.17
C HIS A 28 13.95 -12.69 -1.61
N ARG A 29 12.97 -12.49 -2.51
CA ARG A 29 13.14 -12.84 -3.94
C ARG A 29 14.21 -12.02 -4.64
N TYR A 30 14.62 -10.90 -4.06
CA TYR A 30 15.62 -9.97 -4.59
C TYR A 30 16.94 -9.99 -3.80
N ALA A 31 17.17 -11.02 -2.97
CA ALA A 31 18.33 -11.12 -2.08
C ALA A 31 19.69 -11.09 -2.79
N ASP A 32 19.75 -11.41 -4.07
CA ASP A 32 20.98 -11.38 -4.87
C ASP A 32 21.46 -9.95 -5.18
N VAL A 33 20.56 -8.95 -5.11
CA VAL A 33 20.84 -7.55 -5.49
C VAL A 33 20.46 -6.54 -4.41
N MET A 34 19.68 -6.96 -3.41
CA MET A 34 19.15 -6.11 -2.37
C MET A 34 19.09 -6.85 -1.03
N GLU A 35 19.60 -6.22 0.02
CA GLU A 35 19.37 -6.62 1.41
C GLU A 35 18.25 -5.78 2.02
N PHE A 36 17.61 -6.27 3.09
CA PHE A 36 16.61 -5.47 3.77
C PHE A 36 16.63 -5.66 5.29
N ASP A 37 16.30 -4.58 5.99
CA ASP A 37 16.10 -4.55 7.42
C ASP A 37 14.61 -4.33 7.76
N HIS A 38 14.16 -4.90 8.88
CA HIS A 38 12.77 -4.79 9.37
C HIS A 38 12.74 -3.91 10.62
N PHE A 39 11.85 -2.91 10.61
CA PHE A 39 11.70 -1.92 11.68
C PHE A 39 10.29 -1.98 12.25
N ASP A 40 10.16 -2.32 13.54
CA ASP A 40 8.88 -2.25 14.26
C ASP A 40 8.61 -0.82 14.73
N VAL A 41 7.92 -0.07 13.88
CA VAL A 41 7.71 1.37 14.07
C VAL A 41 6.81 1.62 15.27
N ARG A 42 5.65 0.95 15.33
CA ARG A 42 4.63 1.29 16.34
C ARG A 42 4.91 0.64 17.69
N GLY A 43 5.32 -0.63 17.68
CA GLY A 43 5.55 -1.40 18.90
C GLY A 43 6.86 -1.02 19.60
N LYS A 44 7.92 -0.76 18.82
CA LYS A 44 9.27 -0.49 19.35
C LYS A 44 9.83 0.89 19.06
N CYS A 45 9.12 1.72 18.30
CA CYS A 45 9.62 3.04 17.89
C CYS A 45 10.91 2.94 17.06
N GLU A 46 11.08 1.86 16.31
CA GLU A 46 12.21 1.66 15.40
C GLU A 46 11.91 2.34 14.06
N VAL A 47 12.70 3.35 13.70
CA VAL A 47 12.54 4.07 12.43
C VAL A 47 13.91 4.17 11.75
N PRO A 48 14.04 3.76 10.48
CA PRO A 48 15.31 3.81 9.76
C PRO A 48 15.76 5.26 9.53
N ASP A 49 17.05 5.41 9.22
CA ASP A 49 17.61 6.66 8.69
C ASP A 49 17.57 6.71 7.16
N LEU A 50 18.34 7.61 6.55
CA LEU A 50 18.43 7.80 5.09
C LEU A 50 19.49 6.92 4.39
N SER A 51 20.07 5.95 5.11
CA SER A 51 21.09 5.04 4.56
C SER A 51 20.53 3.89 3.71
N TYR A 52 19.20 3.80 3.56
CA TYR A 52 18.50 2.84 2.70
C TYR A 52 18.10 3.52 1.40
N ASP A 53 17.95 2.74 0.34
CA ASP A 53 17.57 3.21 -0.99
C ASP A 53 16.07 3.05 -1.24
N ILE A 54 15.47 2.00 -0.67
CA ILE A 54 14.07 1.63 -0.85
C ILE A 54 13.37 1.54 0.50
N TYR A 55 12.15 2.09 0.60
CA TYR A 55 11.35 2.08 1.82
C TYR A 55 9.95 1.54 1.53
N ILE A 56 9.57 0.46 2.22
CA ILE A 56 8.22 -0.10 2.14
C ILE A 56 7.52 0.11 3.47
N PHE A 57 6.52 0.97 3.46
CA PHE A 57 5.66 1.24 4.58
C PHE A 57 4.43 0.33 4.50
N SER A 58 4.30 -0.58 5.47
CA SER A 58 3.22 -1.56 5.49
C SER A 58 1.86 -0.96 5.85
N GLY A 59 0.81 -1.77 5.71
CA GLY A 59 -0.48 -1.52 6.35
C GLY A 59 -0.41 -1.75 7.87
N GLY A 60 -1.53 -1.54 8.55
CA GLY A 60 -1.61 -1.67 10.00
C GLY A 60 -3.03 -1.47 10.52
N PRO A 61 -3.30 -1.91 11.75
CA PRO A 61 -4.58 -1.71 12.41
C PRO A 61 -4.70 -0.28 12.97
N GLY A 62 -5.89 0.07 13.48
CA GLY A 62 -6.10 1.32 14.22
C GLY A 62 -6.42 2.55 13.36
N ASP A 63 -6.47 3.69 14.02
CA ASP A 63 -6.82 4.98 13.43
C ASP A 63 -5.56 5.66 12.83
N PRO A 64 -5.50 5.90 11.51
CA PRO A 64 -4.37 6.62 10.88
C PRO A 64 -4.23 8.08 11.36
N LEU A 65 -5.25 8.64 12.02
CA LEU A 65 -5.26 9.96 12.64
C LEU A 65 -5.04 9.91 14.16
N GLU A 66 -4.67 8.75 14.71
CA GLU A 66 -4.30 8.66 16.13
C GLU A 66 -3.21 9.70 16.47
N SER A 67 -3.12 10.08 17.74
CA SER A 67 -2.13 11.06 18.20
C SER A 67 -1.56 10.67 19.57
N GLY A 68 -0.35 11.14 19.87
CA GLY A 68 0.33 10.90 21.15
C GLY A 68 1.22 9.66 21.19
N GLY A 69 1.35 8.91 20.10
CA GLY A 69 2.30 7.81 19.98
C GLY A 69 3.73 8.35 19.81
N LYS A 70 4.67 7.87 20.63
CA LYS A 70 6.10 8.29 20.56
C LYS A 70 6.74 8.04 19.19
N TRP A 71 6.22 7.07 18.43
CA TRP A 71 6.70 6.69 17.11
C TRP A 71 6.26 7.66 16.00
N GLN A 72 5.22 8.47 16.21
CA GLN A 72 4.59 9.26 15.15
C GLN A 72 5.47 10.40 14.66
N GLU A 73 6.08 11.15 15.57
CA GLU A 73 6.99 12.24 15.22
C GLU A 73 8.21 11.72 14.44
N PRO A 74 8.92 10.66 14.88
CA PRO A 74 9.93 10.00 14.07
C PRO A 74 9.44 9.51 12.70
N PHE A 75 8.26 8.89 12.65
CA PHE A 75 7.67 8.36 11.42
C PHE A 75 7.38 9.45 10.38
N PHE A 76 6.63 10.49 10.76
CA PHE A 76 6.35 11.62 9.87
C PHE A 76 7.61 12.42 9.56
N GLY A 77 8.54 12.51 10.51
CA GLY A 77 9.86 13.09 10.30
C GLY A 77 10.65 12.36 9.21
N LEU A 78 10.60 11.02 9.16
CA LEU A 78 11.21 10.23 8.10
C LEU A 78 10.54 10.50 6.74
N ILE A 79 9.20 10.51 6.66
CA ILE A 79 8.48 10.82 5.41
C ILE A 79 8.91 12.20 4.86
N GLY A 80 8.96 13.21 5.73
CA GLY A 80 9.43 14.55 5.35
C GLY A 80 10.89 14.56 4.89
N LYS A 81 11.78 13.82 5.57
CA LYS A 81 13.18 13.69 5.18
C LYS A 81 13.36 13.01 3.82
N LEU A 82 12.62 11.92 3.55
CA LEU A 82 12.63 11.22 2.25
C LEU A 82 12.18 12.14 1.12
N TRP A 83 11.09 12.89 1.34
CA TRP A 83 10.62 13.88 0.38
C TRP A 83 11.68 14.95 0.10
N GLN A 84 12.27 15.54 1.15
CA GLN A 84 13.31 16.56 0.99
C GLN A 84 14.60 16.03 0.36
N TRP A 85 14.95 14.77 0.62
CA TRP A 85 16.08 14.11 -0.02
C TRP A 85 15.86 14.02 -1.53
N ASN A 86 14.71 13.51 -1.96
CA ASN A 86 14.41 13.34 -3.39
C ASN A 86 14.34 14.67 -4.15
N LEU A 87 14.03 15.79 -3.49
CA LEU A 87 14.07 17.11 -4.12
C LEU A 87 15.48 17.65 -4.36
N ARG A 88 16.48 17.19 -3.58
CA ARG A 88 17.81 17.83 -3.52
C ARG A 88 18.94 16.97 -4.07
N ASN A 89 18.76 15.66 -4.08
CA ASN A 89 19.80 14.72 -4.46
C ASN A 89 19.46 14.06 -5.79
N GLU A 90 20.50 13.74 -6.55
CA GLU A 90 20.36 12.95 -7.79
C GLU A 90 19.95 11.52 -7.44
N GLN A 91 20.70 10.86 -6.55
CA GLN A 91 20.34 9.54 -6.06
C GLN A 91 19.04 9.57 -5.25
N LYS A 92 17.97 9.03 -5.82
CA LYS A 92 16.64 9.08 -5.22
C LYS A 92 16.40 7.97 -4.20
N LYS A 93 15.44 8.19 -3.31
CA LYS A 93 14.88 7.18 -2.41
C LYS A 93 13.52 6.74 -2.95
N HIS A 94 13.33 5.44 -3.12
CA HIS A 94 12.07 4.89 -3.61
C HIS A 94 11.18 4.52 -2.43
N VAL A 95 9.90 4.91 -2.48
CA VAL A 95 8.98 4.71 -1.35
C VAL A 95 7.65 4.14 -1.81
N LEU A 96 7.20 3.08 -1.12
CA LEU A 96 5.88 2.49 -1.29
C LEU A 96 5.10 2.58 0.03
N PHE A 97 3.91 3.20 -0.01
CA PHE A 97 2.96 3.21 1.11
C PHE A 97 1.78 2.26 0.88
N ILE A 98 1.42 1.47 1.89
CA ILE A 98 0.36 0.45 1.81
C ILE A 98 -0.71 0.70 2.87
N CYS A 99 -1.98 0.72 2.47
CA CYS A 99 -3.18 0.80 3.30
C CYS A 99 -3.10 1.88 4.40
N HIS A 100 -2.77 1.50 5.64
CA HIS A 100 -2.69 2.41 6.78
C HIS A 100 -1.61 3.49 6.58
N SER A 101 -0.38 3.11 6.20
CA SER A 101 0.67 4.09 5.96
C SER A 101 0.39 4.98 4.75
N PHE A 102 -0.37 4.48 3.76
CA PHE A 102 -0.87 5.30 2.66
C PHE A 102 -1.84 6.38 3.14
N GLN A 103 -2.76 6.04 4.05
CA GLN A 103 -3.69 7.00 4.65
C GLN A 103 -2.91 8.06 5.44
N MET A 104 -1.92 7.64 6.23
CA MET A 104 -1.05 8.55 6.98
C MET A 104 -0.23 9.46 6.06
N ALA A 105 0.32 8.94 4.96
CA ALA A 105 1.04 9.75 3.97
C ALA A 105 0.11 10.76 3.29
N CYS A 106 -1.11 10.37 2.90
CA CYS A 106 -2.10 11.29 2.34
C CYS A 106 -2.46 12.41 3.31
N HIS A 107 -2.61 12.09 4.60
CA HIS A 107 -2.82 13.07 5.66
C HIS A 107 -1.63 14.02 5.79
N HIS A 108 -0.41 13.48 5.90
CA HIS A 108 0.83 14.26 6.03
C HIS A 108 1.04 15.23 4.87
N PHE A 109 0.81 14.78 3.63
CA PHE A 109 0.96 15.60 2.44
C PHE A 109 -0.24 16.52 2.17
N GLY A 110 -1.35 16.37 2.90
CA GLY A 110 -2.56 17.17 2.73
C GLY A 110 -3.30 16.90 1.42
N ILE A 111 -3.20 15.68 0.88
CA ILE A 111 -3.70 15.32 -0.46
C ILE A 111 -5.20 14.96 -0.44
N GLY A 112 -5.75 14.61 0.71
CA GLY A 112 -7.17 14.32 0.86
C GLY A 112 -7.55 14.15 2.31
N GLU A 113 -8.84 13.94 2.55
CA GLU A 113 -9.40 13.75 3.88
C GLU A 113 -9.39 12.27 4.25
N VAL A 114 -8.79 11.95 5.40
CA VAL A 114 -8.87 10.61 5.97
C VAL A 114 -10.12 10.52 6.84
N THR A 115 -11.04 9.63 6.49
CA THR A 115 -12.31 9.46 7.20
C THR A 115 -12.55 8.00 7.58
N GLN A 116 -13.27 7.77 8.67
CA GLN A 116 -13.76 6.45 9.01
C GLN A 116 -14.90 6.06 8.06
N ARG A 117 -14.87 4.82 7.58
CA ARG A 117 -15.96 4.26 6.77
C ARG A 117 -17.16 3.93 7.65
N TYR A 118 -18.36 4.20 7.14
CA TYR A 118 -19.60 3.77 7.77
C TYR A 118 -19.64 2.25 8.00
N LYS A 119 -19.14 1.48 7.03
CA LYS A 119 -18.94 0.03 7.14
C LYS A 119 -17.55 -0.34 6.65
N MET A 120 -16.87 -1.20 7.41
CA MET A 120 -15.58 -1.77 7.03
C MET A 120 -15.64 -2.34 5.60
N SER A 121 -14.63 -2.02 4.79
CA SER A 121 -14.38 -2.71 3.53
C SER A 121 -13.74 -4.04 3.85
N PHE A 122 -14.34 -5.14 3.38
CA PHE A 122 -13.83 -6.49 3.61
C PHE A 122 -14.08 -7.37 2.39
N GLY A 123 -13.00 -7.79 1.75
CA GLY A 123 -12.98 -8.77 0.67
C GLY A 123 -12.31 -8.25 -0.59
N THR A 124 -12.75 -8.76 -1.74
CA THR A 124 -12.20 -8.45 -3.05
C THR A 124 -13.08 -7.46 -3.81
N TYR A 125 -12.46 -6.45 -4.41
CA TYR A 125 -13.19 -5.39 -5.12
C TYR A 125 -12.50 -4.97 -6.42
N PRO A 126 -13.27 -4.60 -7.44
CA PRO A 126 -12.72 -3.94 -8.61
C PRO A 126 -12.34 -2.49 -8.27
N VAL A 127 -11.19 -2.06 -8.75
CA VAL A 127 -10.72 -0.66 -8.74
C VAL A 127 -10.47 -0.20 -10.17
N HIS A 128 -10.70 1.09 -10.41
CA HIS A 128 -10.68 1.66 -11.75
C HIS A 128 -9.52 2.62 -11.89
N LYS A 129 -8.81 2.52 -13.01
CA LYS A 129 -7.71 3.42 -13.35
C LYS A 129 -8.26 4.79 -13.72
N THR A 130 -7.58 5.85 -13.29
CA THR A 130 -7.77 7.21 -13.85
C THR A 130 -7.03 7.33 -15.18
N HIS A 131 -7.04 8.52 -15.79
CA HIS A 131 -6.16 8.81 -16.92
C HIS A 131 -4.68 8.51 -16.57
N TRP A 132 -4.18 9.05 -15.47
CA TRP A 132 -2.81 8.82 -14.99
C TRP A 132 -2.56 7.35 -14.62
N GLY A 133 -3.54 6.66 -14.06
CA GLY A 133 -3.41 5.23 -13.75
C GLY A 133 -3.27 4.32 -14.98
N LYS A 134 -3.65 4.79 -16.17
CA LYS A 134 -3.45 4.05 -17.44
C LYS A 134 -2.05 4.24 -18.01
N GLU A 135 -1.37 5.32 -17.64
CA GLU A 135 0.00 5.63 -18.04
C GLU A 135 1.02 5.15 -17.01
N GLU A 136 0.54 4.68 -15.85
CA GLU A 136 1.32 4.22 -14.73
C GLU A 136 2.01 2.87 -15.02
N PRO A 137 3.36 2.82 -15.10
CA PRO A 137 4.10 1.58 -15.37
C PRO A 137 3.76 0.43 -14.43
N LEU A 138 3.54 0.71 -13.13
CA LEU A 138 3.19 -0.33 -12.15
C LEU A 138 1.85 -1.01 -12.43
N PHE A 139 0.99 -0.37 -13.22
CA PHE A 139 -0.34 -0.86 -13.54
C PHE A 139 -0.48 -1.31 -14.99
N ASP A 140 0.56 -1.22 -15.82
CA ASP A 140 0.50 -1.49 -17.26
C ASP A 140 -0.11 -2.89 -17.55
N GLN A 141 0.31 -3.90 -16.80
CA GLN A 141 -0.14 -5.29 -16.96
C GLN A 141 -1.50 -5.61 -16.29
N LEU A 142 -2.07 -4.64 -15.56
CA LEU A 142 -3.36 -4.79 -14.88
C LEU A 142 -4.51 -4.34 -15.79
N PRO A 143 -5.62 -5.09 -15.88
CA PRO A 143 -6.81 -4.65 -16.63
C PRO A 143 -7.47 -3.42 -15.98
N ASP A 144 -8.43 -2.81 -16.67
CA ASP A 144 -9.29 -1.75 -16.10
C ASP A 144 -10.77 -2.15 -16.20
N PRO A 145 -11.45 -2.45 -15.08
CA PRO A 145 -10.91 -2.50 -13.72
C PRO A 145 -10.00 -3.71 -13.46
N PHE A 146 -9.15 -3.61 -12.45
CA PHE A 146 -8.46 -4.76 -11.84
C PHE A 146 -8.98 -5.01 -10.43
N TYR A 147 -8.65 -6.18 -9.87
CA TYR A 147 -9.17 -6.63 -8.59
C TYR A 147 -8.12 -6.53 -7.48
N ILE A 148 -8.53 -6.01 -6.33
CA ILE A 148 -7.68 -5.82 -5.16
C ILE A 148 -8.29 -6.48 -3.93
N ALA A 149 -7.43 -6.76 -2.94
CA ALA A 149 -7.85 -7.14 -1.60
C ALA A 149 -8.00 -5.87 -0.75
N ASP A 150 -9.16 -5.69 -0.12
CA ASP A 150 -9.51 -4.50 0.65
C ASP A 150 -10.02 -4.88 2.04
N PHE A 151 -9.25 -4.50 3.06
CA PHE A 151 -9.55 -4.80 4.47
C PHE A 151 -9.31 -3.55 5.31
N ARG A 152 -10.22 -2.57 5.26
CA ARG A 152 -9.99 -1.24 5.86
C ARG A 152 -11.22 -0.66 6.55
N ARG A 153 -10.96 0.04 7.66
CA ARG A 153 -11.94 0.85 8.41
C ARG A 153 -11.87 2.34 8.06
N TYR A 154 -10.75 2.80 7.51
CA TYR A 154 -10.55 4.18 7.09
C TYR A 154 -10.35 4.28 5.58
N GLN A 155 -10.52 5.48 5.06
CA GLN A 155 -10.43 5.77 3.63
C GLN A 155 -9.91 7.18 3.40
N VAL A 156 -9.34 7.41 2.21
CA VAL A 156 -8.95 8.75 1.75
C VAL A 156 -9.98 9.18 0.71
N VAL A 157 -10.65 10.30 0.95
CA VAL A 157 -11.68 10.89 0.08
C VAL A 157 -11.38 12.38 -0.09
N ASN A 158 -12.24 13.10 -0.82
CA ASN A 158 -12.18 14.56 -0.97
C ASN A 158 -10.76 15.05 -1.38
N PRO A 159 -10.26 14.65 -2.56
CA PRO A 159 -8.91 15.03 -3.00
C PRO A 159 -8.74 16.55 -3.02
N ASN A 160 -7.63 17.02 -2.44
CA ASN A 160 -7.20 18.40 -2.56
C ASN A 160 -6.43 18.57 -3.87
N HIS A 161 -7.16 18.96 -4.93
CA HIS A 161 -6.60 19.10 -6.27
C HIS A 161 -5.51 20.18 -6.37
N ASP A 162 -5.63 21.29 -5.63
CA ASP A 162 -4.59 22.34 -5.61
C ASP A 162 -3.29 21.80 -5.02
N ARG A 163 -3.39 21.00 -3.94
CA ARG A 163 -2.23 20.37 -3.32
C ARG A 163 -1.60 19.31 -4.22
N LEU A 164 -2.41 18.46 -4.84
CA LEU A 164 -1.95 17.46 -5.82
C LEU A 164 -1.16 18.14 -6.96
N ASN A 165 -1.74 19.20 -7.55
CA ASN A 165 -1.10 19.96 -8.61
C ASN A 165 0.21 20.62 -8.16
N ALA A 166 0.23 21.23 -6.97
CA ALA A 166 1.43 21.87 -6.42
C ALA A 166 2.56 20.86 -6.15
N MET A 167 2.23 19.60 -5.87
CA MET A 167 3.21 18.53 -5.67
C MET A 167 3.62 17.82 -6.97
N GLY A 168 2.87 17.99 -8.06
CA GLY A 168 2.98 17.14 -9.25
C GLY A 168 2.51 15.71 -9.00
N ALA A 169 1.62 15.51 -8.02
CA ALA A 169 1.10 14.20 -7.65
C ALA A 169 -0.15 13.83 -8.46
N HIS A 170 -0.30 12.54 -8.75
CA HIS A 170 -1.39 12.02 -9.57
C HIS A 170 -2.19 10.94 -8.85
N ILE A 171 -3.52 11.08 -8.86
CA ILE A 171 -4.42 10.00 -8.46
C ILE A 171 -4.41 8.95 -9.56
N LEU A 172 -4.02 7.72 -9.22
CA LEU A 172 -3.88 6.62 -10.17
C LEU A 172 -5.14 5.76 -10.24
N CYS A 173 -5.77 5.50 -9.10
CA CYS A 173 -6.94 4.62 -9.02
C CYS A 173 -8.02 5.18 -8.09
N LEU A 174 -9.27 4.89 -8.43
CA LEU A 174 -10.45 5.25 -7.63
C LEU A 174 -11.34 4.01 -7.39
N GLU A 175 -12.00 3.96 -6.23
CA GLU A 175 -13.00 2.92 -5.91
C GLU A 175 -14.13 2.95 -6.94
N LYS A 176 -14.82 1.83 -7.24
CA LYS A 176 -15.93 1.81 -8.21
C LYS A 176 -16.96 2.93 -7.99
N LEU A 177 -17.42 3.57 -9.07
CA LEU A 177 -18.49 4.57 -9.02
C LEU A 177 -19.81 3.94 -8.53
N ARG A 178 -20.47 4.58 -7.56
CA ARG A 178 -21.75 4.15 -6.99
C ARG A 178 -22.78 5.28 -7.14
N PRO A 179 -23.43 5.42 -8.31
CA PRO A 179 -24.29 6.57 -8.61
C PRO A 179 -25.50 6.72 -7.67
N HIS A 180 -25.90 5.64 -6.99
CA HIS A 180 -27.02 5.64 -6.04
C HIS A 180 -26.61 5.90 -4.58
N MET A 181 -25.32 6.10 -4.30
CA MET A 181 -24.83 6.41 -2.94
C MET A 181 -24.21 7.81 -2.94
N HIS A 182 -24.59 8.63 -1.96
CA HIS A 182 -24.07 9.99 -1.78
C HIS A 182 -22.67 10.05 -1.14
N TYR A 183 -21.86 9.00 -1.28
CA TYR A 183 -20.50 8.96 -0.73
C TYR A 183 -19.46 9.24 -1.81
N GLU A 184 -18.50 10.08 -1.47
CA GLU A 184 -17.34 10.35 -2.32
C GLU A 184 -16.54 9.07 -2.60
N ARG A 185 -15.97 8.96 -3.80
CA ARG A 185 -15.15 7.80 -4.16
C ARG A 185 -13.84 7.83 -3.40
N ALA A 186 -13.49 6.72 -2.77
CA ALA A 186 -12.19 6.60 -2.14
C ALA A 186 -11.06 6.62 -3.19
N ILE A 187 -9.98 7.31 -2.84
CA ILE A 187 -8.72 7.29 -3.57
C ILE A 187 -8.01 5.97 -3.26
N MET A 188 -7.74 5.19 -4.30
CA MET A 188 -7.20 3.84 -4.14
C MET A 188 -5.70 3.74 -4.39
N ALA A 189 -5.13 4.66 -5.17
CA ALA A 189 -3.68 4.75 -5.35
C ALA A 189 -3.26 6.16 -5.80
N ILE A 190 -2.06 6.60 -5.39
CA ILE A 190 -1.48 7.90 -5.74
C ILE A 190 0.01 7.72 -6.06
N ARG A 191 0.47 8.39 -7.12
CA ARG A 191 1.87 8.68 -7.40
C ARG A 191 2.17 10.06 -6.81
N PHE A 192 2.90 10.12 -5.70
CA PHE A 192 3.20 11.37 -4.98
C PHE A 192 4.37 12.13 -5.63
N SER A 193 5.35 11.40 -6.12
CA SER A 193 6.47 11.83 -6.99
C SER A 193 6.83 10.67 -7.90
N PRO A 194 7.76 10.80 -8.86
CA PRO A 194 8.20 9.68 -9.68
C PRO A 194 8.62 8.44 -8.85
N GLU A 195 9.26 8.65 -7.70
CA GLU A 195 9.83 7.60 -6.84
C GLU A 195 8.95 7.22 -5.65
N ILE A 196 7.90 7.99 -5.37
CA ILE A 196 7.03 7.79 -4.21
C ILE A 196 5.62 7.46 -4.68
N VAL A 197 5.14 6.26 -4.33
CA VAL A 197 3.82 5.76 -4.71
C VAL A 197 3.13 5.13 -3.51
N GLY A 198 1.80 5.02 -3.54
CA GLY A 198 1.10 4.27 -2.51
C GLY A 198 -0.29 3.83 -2.91
N THR A 199 -0.77 2.81 -2.20
CA THR A 199 -2.04 2.13 -2.44
C THR A 199 -2.87 2.05 -1.16
N GLN A 200 -4.17 2.32 -1.25
CA GLN A 200 -5.10 2.12 -0.13
C GLN A 200 -5.45 0.64 0.10
N PHE A 201 -5.27 -0.19 -0.94
CA PHE A 201 -5.49 -1.62 -0.89
C PHE A 201 -4.19 -2.37 -0.53
N HIS A 202 -4.31 -3.69 -0.43
CA HIS A 202 -3.22 -4.60 -0.04
C HIS A 202 -2.65 -5.34 -1.26
N PRO A 203 -1.67 -4.79 -2.01
CA PRO A 203 -1.00 -5.51 -3.09
C PRO A 203 -0.14 -6.68 -2.59
N GLU A 204 0.20 -6.73 -1.31
CA GLU A 204 0.89 -7.84 -0.66
C GLU A 204 -0.01 -9.04 -0.36
N ALA A 205 -1.32 -8.93 -0.61
CA ALA A 205 -2.29 -9.98 -0.32
C ALA A 205 -2.12 -11.19 -1.25
N ASP A 206 -1.38 -12.18 -0.78
CA ASP A 206 -1.22 -13.48 -1.47
C ASP A 206 -2.58 -14.22 -1.54
N PRO A 207 -3.10 -14.50 -2.75
CA PRO A 207 -4.38 -15.17 -2.90
C PRO A 207 -4.40 -16.59 -2.34
N GLU A 208 -3.31 -17.37 -2.43
CA GLU A 208 -3.27 -18.76 -1.98
C GLU A 208 -3.26 -18.85 -0.45
N GLY A 209 -2.42 -18.03 0.17
CA GLY A 209 -2.36 -17.88 1.62
C GLY A 209 -3.65 -17.35 2.23
N LEU A 210 -4.30 -16.37 1.59
CA LEU A 210 -5.60 -15.85 2.04
C LEU A 210 -6.72 -16.86 1.85
N LEU A 211 -6.74 -17.58 0.73
CA LEU A 211 -7.74 -18.63 0.49
C LEU A 211 -7.68 -19.70 1.58
N SER A 212 -6.47 -20.20 1.87
CA SER A 212 -6.25 -21.18 2.94
C SER A 212 -6.71 -20.67 4.30
N TYR A 213 -6.35 -19.41 4.63
CA TYR A 213 -6.73 -18.78 5.89
C TYR A 213 -8.24 -18.59 6.06
N PHE A 214 -8.94 -18.15 5.01
CA PHE A 214 -10.38 -17.92 5.08
C PHE A 214 -11.21 -19.21 4.97
N MET A 215 -10.60 -20.34 4.61
CA MET A 215 -11.24 -21.66 4.63
C MET A 215 -11.18 -22.33 6.00
N GLU A 216 -10.37 -21.83 6.94
CA GLU A 216 -10.39 -22.27 8.34
C GLU A 216 -11.80 -22.07 8.93
N GLU A 217 -12.34 -23.10 9.58
CA GLU A 217 -13.74 -23.13 10.02
C GLU A 217 -14.10 -21.95 10.93
N GLU A 218 -13.28 -21.67 11.95
CA GLU A 218 -13.47 -20.55 12.85
C GLU A 218 -13.48 -19.20 12.11
N ARG A 219 -12.63 -19.04 11.10
CA ARG A 219 -12.53 -17.80 10.30
C ARG A 219 -13.71 -17.65 9.36
N ARG A 220 -14.10 -18.73 8.68
CA ARG A 220 -15.30 -18.75 7.83
C ARG A 220 -16.51 -18.31 8.65
N ASP A 221 -16.74 -18.94 9.79
CA ASP A 221 -17.94 -18.72 10.59
C ASP A 221 -17.99 -17.28 11.11
N ALA A 222 -16.87 -16.74 11.62
CA ALA A 222 -16.76 -15.34 12.03
C ALA A 222 -17.03 -14.35 10.88
N ILE A 223 -16.51 -14.62 9.68
CA ILE A 223 -16.73 -13.75 8.50
C ILE A 223 -18.17 -13.84 8.02
N VAL A 224 -18.77 -15.03 8.03
CA VAL A 224 -20.18 -15.22 7.63
C VAL A 224 -21.10 -14.49 8.61
N GLU A 225 -20.80 -14.55 9.91
CA GLU A 225 -21.54 -13.81 10.94
C GLU A 225 -21.41 -12.28 10.77
N GLU A 226 -20.20 -11.76 10.59
CA GLU A 226 -19.97 -10.31 10.51
C GLU A 226 -20.35 -9.69 9.14
N HIS A 227 -20.12 -10.42 8.05
CA HIS A 227 -20.16 -9.88 6.68
C HIS A 227 -21.20 -10.55 5.77
N GLY A 228 -21.73 -11.70 6.18
CA GLY A 228 -22.72 -12.46 5.44
C GLY A 228 -22.11 -13.45 4.43
N SER A 229 -22.77 -14.59 4.26
CA SER A 229 -22.35 -15.70 3.39
C SER A 229 -22.09 -15.25 1.95
N SER A 230 -22.96 -14.41 1.38
CA SER A 230 -22.79 -13.96 -0.02
C SER A 230 -21.50 -13.16 -0.25
N ARG A 231 -21.00 -12.44 0.77
CA ARG A 231 -19.71 -11.73 0.67
C ARG A 231 -18.54 -12.71 0.79
N TYR A 232 -18.63 -13.64 1.74
CA TYR A 232 -17.65 -14.71 1.91
C TYR A 232 -17.48 -15.51 0.61
N ASP A 233 -18.57 -16.03 0.04
CA ASP A 233 -18.53 -16.85 -1.16
C ASP A 233 -17.92 -16.10 -2.35
N ARG A 234 -18.23 -14.81 -2.49
CA ARG A 234 -17.62 -13.97 -3.53
C ARG A 234 -16.13 -13.82 -3.31
N MET A 235 -15.70 -13.53 -2.09
CA MET A 235 -14.29 -13.40 -1.75
C MET A 235 -13.51 -14.68 -2.07
N ILE A 236 -14.02 -15.84 -1.65
CA ILE A 236 -13.40 -17.15 -1.94
C ILE A 236 -13.30 -17.42 -3.44
N ARG A 237 -14.39 -17.21 -4.19
CA ARG A 237 -14.38 -17.33 -5.67
C ARG A 237 -13.37 -16.40 -6.32
N ASP A 238 -13.20 -15.20 -5.78
CA ASP A 238 -12.31 -14.19 -6.34
C ASP A 238 -10.84 -14.50 -6.05
N LEU A 239 -10.54 -15.00 -4.85
CA LEU A 239 -9.19 -15.46 -4.47
C LEU A 239 -8.75 -16.66 -5.31
N ALA A 240 -9.66 -17.57 -5.63
CA ALA A 240 -9.39 -18.72 -6.50
C ALA A 240 -9.25 -18.37 -7.99
N ASN A 241 -9.55 -17.13 -8.39
CA ASN A 241 -9.49 -16.73 -9.80
C ASN A 241 -8.14 -16.06 -10.13
N PRO A 242 -7.29 -16.67 -10.98
CA PRO A 242 -5.97 -16.13 -11.29
C PRO A 242 -6.02 -14.80 -12.07
N MET A 243 -7.16 -14.44 -12.65
CA MET A 243 -7.36 -13.16 -13.35
C MET A 243 -7.71 -12.00 -12.40
N LYS A 244 -7.83 -12.25 -11.09
CA LYS A 244 -8.22 -11.25 -10.09
C LYS A 244 -7.04 -10.84 -9.21
N ILE A 245 -7.05 -11.22 -7.94
CA ILE A 245 -6.11 -10.73 -6.92
C ILE A 245 -4.67 -11.09 -7.27
N ARG A 246 -4.46 -12.27 -7.87
CA ARG A 246 -3.17 -12.77 -8.29
C ARG A 246 -2.39 -11.79 -9.18
N ARG A 247 -3.05 -11.13 -10.14
CA ARG A 247 -2.39 -10.13 -11.00
C ARG A 247 -1.87 -8.94 -10.21
N THR A 248 -2.66 -8.42 -9.28
CA THR A 248 -2.22 -7.31 -8.41
C THR A 248 -1.03 -7.72 -7.55
N PHE A 249 -1.08 -8.94 -6.98
CA PHE A 249 -0.01 -9.49 -6.16
C PHE A 249 1.30 -9.70 -6.93
N ASP A 250 1.22 -10.23 -8.15
CA ASP A 250 2.39 -10.51 -8.98
C ASP A 250 2.98 -9.25 -9.64
N SER A 251 2.22 -8.14 -9.74
CA SER A 251 2.66 -6.94 -10.48
C SER A 251 3.07 -5.76 -9.60
N VAL A 252 2.28 -5.38 -8.58
CA VAL A 252 2.42 -4.04 -7.98
C VAL A 252 3.71 -3.89 -7.15
N ILE A 253 3.95 -4.77 -6.17
CA ILE A 253 5.16 -4.70 -5.34
C ILE A 253 6.39 -5.16 -6.13
N PRO A 254 6.35 -6.29 -6.88
CA PRO A 254 7.47 -6.71 -7.72
C PRO A 254 7.88 -5.63 -8.73
N GLY A 255 6.93 -5.05 -9.46
CA GLY A 255 7.21 -3.99 -10.43
C GLY A 255 7.76 -2.72 -9.78
N PHE A 256 7.33 -2.37 -8.56
CA PHE A 256 7.91 -1.26 -7.80
C PHE A 256 9.38 -1.53 -7.46
N LEU A 257 9.68 -2.74 -6.97
CA LEU A 257 11.04 -3.14 -6.60
C LEU A 257 11.95 -3.20 -7.83
N GLU A 258 11.49 -3.82 -8.91
CA GLU A 258 12.25 -3.95 -10.17
C GLU A 258 12.58 -2.58 -10.75
N ASN A 259 11.60 -1.67 -10.83
CA ASN A 259 11.82 -0.31 -11.29
C ASN A 259 12.80 0.45 -10.37
N ALA A 260 12.66 0.33 -9.05
CA ALA A 260 13.58 0.98 -8.12
C ALA A 260 15.02 0.45 -8.28
N ILE A 261 15.19 -0.87 -8.36
CA ILE A 261 16.49 -1.52 -8.55
C ILE A 261 17.12 -1.09 -9.88
N GLU A 262 16.36 -1.05 -10.96
CA GLU A 262 16.84 -0.61 -12.28
C GLU A 262 17.34 0.84 -12.24
N GLN A 263 16.53 1.77 -11.74
CA GLN A 263 16.91 3.19 -11.67
C GLN A 263 18.15 3.41 -10.80
N LEU A 264 18.19 2.82 -9.62
CA LEU A 264 19.34 2.92 -8.70
C LEU A 264 20.59 2.26 -9.26
N SER A 265 20.46 1.21 -10.06
CA SER A 265 21.62 0.55 -10.69
C SER A 265 22.17 1.36 -11.87
N MET A 266 21.32 2.09 -12.60
CA MET A 266 21.74 2.98 -13.68
C MET A 266 22.50 4.20 -13.16
N GLU A 267 22.14 4.73 -12.00
CA GLU A 267 22.83 5.86 -11.36
C GLU A 267 24.24 5.51 -10.83
N LEU A 268 24.55 4.21 -10.70
CA LEU A 268 25.84 3.69 -10.22
C LEU A 268 26.88 3.46 -11.33
N VAL A 269 26.49 3.65 -12.60
CA VAL A 269 27.33 3.46 -13.79
C VAL A 269 27.76 4.81 -14.35
#